data_AF-A0A357IE75-F1
#
_entry.id   AF-A0A357IE75-F1
#
_cell.length_a   1.000
_cell.length_b   1.000
_cell.length_c   1.000
_cell.angle_alpha   90.00
_cell.angle_beta   90.00
_cell.angle_gamma   90.00
#
_symmetry.space_group_name_H-M   'P 1'
#
loop_
_entity.id
_entity.type
_entity.pdbx_description
1 polymer ?
#
loop_
_entity_poly.entity_id
_entity_poly.type
_entity_poly.pdbx_seq_one_letter_code
_entity_poly.pdbx_strand_id
1 'polypeptide(L)'
;MQESTRLSYLQAMGIDAWSLRASGAEATASAVDTATADNAITDPLKLSVSDVEAWLAEQCLLPLHASDASANSLGNPHAAVMVLSQCLVSDKLSHQPFSGKSGVLLRGMLHAIGHDLADVLIGELDTPHTHGKKLSEHIAGKPLRAILFLVDLPVDADLALLDRLRGRALAMPDSHIAVHVSYHPNYLLSNPMAKARAWQDLKALQQQIGAV
;
A
#
# COMPACT_ATOMS: atom_id res chain seq x y z
N MET A 1 -36.46 -9.00 -14.47
CA MET A 1 -36.45 -7.54 -14.19
C MET A 1 -35.85 -6.87 -15.40
N GLN A 2 -36.48 -5.84 -15.98
CA GLN A 2 -35.95 -5.20 -17.19
C GLN A 2 -34.71 -4.35 -16.86
N GLU A 3 -33.71 -4.36 -17.73
CA GLU A 3 -32.42 -3.66 -17.57
C GLU A 3 -32.62 -2.16 -17.29
N SER A 4 -33.62 -1.55 -17.94
CA SER A 4 -34.03 -0.15 -17.74
C SER A 4 -34.49 0.15 -16.31
N THR A 5 -35.24 -0.78 -15.69
CA THR A 5 -35.71 -0.65 -14.30
C THR A 5 -34.55 -0.76 -13.31
N ARG A 6 -33.56 -1.61 -13.61
CA ARG A 6 -32.36 -1.73 -12.78
C ARG A 6 -31.53 -0.45 -12.81
N LEU A 7 -31.33 0.13 -13.99
CA LEU A 7 -30.55 1.37 -14.17
C LEU A 7 -31.22 2.57 -13.49
N SER A 8 -32.56 2.67 -13.52
CA SER A 8 -33.27 3.77 -12.85
C SER A 8 -33.11 3.74 -11.34
N TYR A 9 -33.12 2.55 -10.72
CA TYR A 9 -32.85 2.42 -9.28
C TYR A 9 -31.42 2.81 -8.92
N LEU A 10 -30.43 2.43 -9.74
CA LEU A 10 -29.03 2.78 -9.50
C LEU A 10 -28.82 4.30 -9.58
N GLN A 11 -29.43 4.97 -10.55
CA GLN A 11 -29.40 6.43 -10.64
C GLN A 11 -30.12 7.11 -9.47
N ALA A 12 -31.27 6.58 -9.03
CA ALA A 12 -31.99 7.12 -7.87
C ALA A 12 -31.18 7.00 -6.56
N MET A 13 -30.27 6.02 -6.49
CA MET A 13 -29.34 5.84 -5.36
C MET A 13 -28.03 6.64 -5.52
N GLY A 14 -27.87 7.41 -6.60
CA GLY A 14 -26.65 8.18 -6.87
C GLY A 14 -25.45 7.32 -7.26
N ILE A 15 -25.69 6.13 -7.82
CA ILE A 15 -24.66 5.17 -8.24
C ILE A 15 -24.48 5.27 -9.75
N ASP A 16 -23.28 5.63 -10.20
CA ASP A 16 -22.93 5.68 -11.62
C ASP A 16 -22.76 4.26 -12.19
N ALA A 17 -23.62 3.91 -13.17
CA ALA A 17 -23.58 2.61 -13.84
C ALA A 17 -22.71 2.68 -15.11
N TRP A 18 -21.60 1.94 -15.10
CA TRP A 18 -20.71 1.82 -16.26
C TRP A 18 -21.20 0.72 -17.22
N SER A 19 -21.37 1.04 -18.50
CA SER A 19 -21.69 0.06 -19.55
C SER A 19 -20.52 -0.14 -20.52
N LEU A 20 -20.29 -1.38 -20.93
CA LEU A 20 -19.28 -1.72 -21.92
C LEU A 20 -19.61 -1.07 -23.27
N ARG A 21 -18.66 -0.35 -23.88
CA ARG A 21 -18.82 0.14 -25.26
C ARG A 21 -18.84 -1.05 -26.22
N ALA A 22 -19.89 -1.14 -27.04
CA ALA A 22 -19.89 -2.06 -28.18
C ALA A 22 -18.81 -1.61 -29.18
N SER A 23 -17.87 -2.49 -29.48
CA SER A 23 -16.84 -2.28 -30.49
C SER A 23 -17.46 -2.35 -31.89
N GLY A 24 -17.76 -1.19 -32.47
CA GLY A 24 -18.02 -1.03 -33.91
C GLY A 24 -16.85 -0.28 -34.55
N ALA A 25 -16.14 -0.97 -35.43
CA ALA A 25 -14.98 -0.47 -36.17
C ALA A 25 -15.36 0.64 -37.17
N GLU A 26 -14.47 1.63 -37.36
CA GLU A 26 -13.72 1.86 -38.62
C GLU A 26 -12.72 3.03 -38.47
N ALA A 27 -11.41 2.76 -38.54
CA ALA A 27 -10.37 3.68 -39.05
C ALA A 27 -8.99 2.99 -39.06
N THR A 28 -8.67 2.42 -40.23
CA THR A 28 -7.36 2.25 -40.89
C THR A 28 -6.18 1.68 -40.09
N ALA A 29 -5.91 0.41 -40.39
CA ALA A 29 -4.66 -0.29 -40.10
C ALA A 29 -3.46 0.34 -40.85
N SER A 30 -2.34 0.45 -40.14
CA SER A 30 -1.01 0.31 -40.74
C SER A 30 -0.24 -0.69 -39.88
N ALA A 31 0.03 -1.85 -40.47
CA ALA A 31 0.76 -2.95 -39.85
C ALA A 31 2.26 -2.74 -39.99
N VAL A 32 3.03 -2.92 -38.91
CA VAL A 32 4.39 -3.50 -38.94
C VAL A 32 4.67 -4.24 -37.61
N ASP A 33 5.12 -5.48 -37.80
CA ASP A 33 5.89 -6.41 -36.96
C ASP A 33 5.40 -6.94 -35.60
N THR A 34 4.87 -8.16 -35.72
CA THR A 34 5.07 -9.35 -34.87
C THR A 34 6.36 -9.34 -34.03
N ALA A 35 6.19 -9.16 -32.72
CA ALA A 35 7.06 -9.75 -31.70
C ALA A 35 6.17 -10.45 -30.68
N THR A 36 6.26 -11.78 -30.70
CA THR A 36 5.63 -12.73 -29.79
C THR A 36 6.10 -12.47 -28.36
N ALA A 37 5.18 -12.09 -27.46
CA ALA A 37 5.38 -12.26 -26.03
C ALA A 37 4.01 -12.53 -25.39
N ASP A 38 3.87 -13.77 -24.94
CA ASP A 38 2.72 -14.32 -24.25
C ASP A 38 2.29 -13.45 -23.06
N ASN A 39 1.07 -12.93 -23.17
CA ASN A 39 0.32 -12.39 -22.05
C ASN A 39 -0.04 -13.54 -21.10
N ALA A 40 0.78 -13.71 -20.07
CA ALA A 40 0.36 -14.35 -18.83
C ALA A 40 0.35 -13.28 -17.73
N ILE A 41 -0.79 -12.60 -17.59
CA ILE A 41 -1.11 -11.86 -16.37
C ILE A 41 -1.34 -12.94 -15.30
N THR A 42 -0.27 -13.35 -14.61
CA THR A 42 -0.38 -14.22 -13.44
C THR A 42 -0.72 -13.38 -12.22
N ASP A 43 -1.93 -13.62 -11.74
CA ASP A 43 -2.54 -13.18 -10.49
C ASP A 43 -1.52 -12.94 -9.34
N PRO A 44 -1.25 -11.70 -8.90
CA PRO A 44 -0.13 -11.35 -8.02
C PRO A 44 -0.24 -11.83 -6.55
N LEU A 45 -1.28 -12.55 -6.15
CA LEU A 45 -1.62 -12.76 -4.73
C LEU A 45 -1.71 -14.21 -4.27
N LYS A 46 -0.95 -15.12 -4.87
CA LYS A 46 -0.66 -16.45 -4.26
C LYS A 46 0.80 -16.52 -3.82
N LEU A 47 1.11 -15.85 -2.70
CA LEU A 47 2.42 -15.94 -2.06
C LEU A 47 2.30 -16.74 -0.76
N SER A 48 3.03 -17.85 -0.68
CA SER A 48 3.26 -18.56 0.57
C SER A 48 4.19 -17.73 1.46
N VAL A 49 4.27 -17.99 2.75
CA VAL A 49 5.04 -17.13 3.67
C VAL A 49 6.54 -17.26 3.53
N SER A 50 7.03 -18.41 3.08
CA SER A 50 8.41 -18.53 2.58
C SER A 50 8.65 -17.53 1.46
N ASP A 51 7.63 -17.25 0.64
CA ASP A 51 7.71 -16.27 -0.43
C ASP A 51 7.59 -14.84 0.07
N VAL A 52 7.03 -14.52 1.24
CA VAL A 52 7.08 -13.14 1.78
C VAL A 52 8.33 -12.88 2.62
N GLU A 53 8.87 -13.88 3.30
CA GLU A 53 10.21 -13.74 3.90
C GLU A 53 11.28 -13.67 2.81
N ALA A 54 11.18 -14.50 1.76
CA ALA A 54 12.02 -14.41 0.58
C ALA A 54 11.72 -13.16 -0.26
N TRP A 55 10.47 -12.71 -0.41
CA TRP A 55 10.16 -11.45 -1.11
C TRP A 55 10.62 -10.24 -0.30
N LEU A 56 10.48 -10.21 1.03
CA LEU A 56 11.07 -9.15 1.85
C LEU A 56 12.61 -9.21 1.82
N ALA A 57 13.23 -10.40 1.72
CA ALA A 57 14.68 -10.56 1.65
C ALA A 57 15.28 -10.30 0.24
N GLU A 58 14.61 -10.71 -0.83
CA GLU A 58 14.97 -10.53 -2.25
C GLU A 58 14.54 -9.14 -2.75
N GLN A 59 13.44 -8.58 -2.23
CA GLN A 59 12.87 -7.27 -2.57
C GLN A 59 13.06 -6.21 -1.47
N CYS A 60 14.11 -6.32 -0.66
CA CYS A 60 14.75 -5.17 0.03
C CYS A 60 15.17 -4.02 -0.92
N LEU A 61 14.79 -4.12 -2.20
CA LEU A 61 15.16 -3.32 -3.33
C LEU A 61 13.93 -2.83 -4.13
N LEU A 62 12.72 -2.79 -3.55
CA LEU A 62 11.62 -2.14 -4.27
C LEU A 62 11.96 -0.65 -4.49
N PRO A 63 11.89 -0.19 -5.74
CA PRO A 63 12.13 1.20 -6.10
C PRO A 63 11.02 2.09 -5.52
N LEU A 64 11.39 3.17 -4.83
CA LEU A 64 10.50 4.30 -4.57
C LEU A 64 10.35 5.10 -5.86
N HIS A 65 9.11 5.33 -6.28
CA HIS A 65 8.70 5.96 -7.54
C HIS A 65 9.56 7.16 -7.96
N ALA A 66 10.49 7.03 -8.90
CA ALA A 66 11.22 8.20 -9.40
C ALA A 66 10.36 8.97 -10.40
N SER A 67 9.58 9.94 -9.92
CA SER A 67 9.16 11.06 -10.76
C SER A 67 9.36 12.34 -9.97
N ASP A 68 10.34 13.11 -10.45
CA ASP A 68 10.68 14.48 -10.08
C ASP A 68 10.98 14.73 -8.60
N ALA A 69 12.24 14.47 -8.22
CA ALA A 69 13.10 15.18 -7.25
C ALA A 69 12.55 15.71 -5.90
N SER A 70 11.30 15.42 -5.52
CA SER A 70 10.57 16.02 -4.38
C SER A 70 9.52 15.07 -3.77
N ALA A 71 9.16 13.95 -4.43
CA ALA A 71 7.90 13.24 -4.16
C ALA A 71 8.00 11.87 -3.44
N ASN A 72 9.17 11.41 -2.98
CA ASN A 72 9.31 9.99 -2.53
C ASN A 72 9.33 9.78 -1.03
N SER A 73 9.28 10.86 -0.28
CA SER A 73 8.90 10.77 1.11
C SER A 73 8.30 12.08 1.59
N LEU A 74 7.06 12.02 2.07
CA LEU A 74 6.39 13.15 2.71
C LEU A 74 6.58 13.08 4.22
N GLY A 75 6.44 14.22 4.89
CA GLY A 75 6.60 14.31 6.35
C GLY A 75 8.04 14.57 6.79
N ASN A 76 8.39 14.16 8.00
CA ASN A 76 9.64 14.56 8.64
C ASN A 76 10.82 13.64 8.25
N PRO A 77 11.87 14.15 7.58
CA PRO A 77 13.04 13.34 7.20
C PRO A 77 13.88 12.87 8.40
N HIS A 78 13.71 13.47 9.58
CA HIS A 78 14.34 13.10 10.83
C HIS A 78 13.41 12.31 11.76
N ALA A 79 12.31 11.76 11.23
CA ALA A 79 11.41 10.91 11.99
C ALA A 79 12.09 9.63 12.47
N ALA A 80 11.70 9.15 13.65
CA ALA A 80 12.06 7.81 14.12
C ALA A 80 11.22 6.70 13.47
N VAL A 81 10.11 7.05 12.84
CA VAL A 81 9.13 6.12 12.26
C VAL A 81 8.85 6.47 10.82
N MET A 82 8.81 5.46 9.97
CA MET A 82 8.35 5.57 8.59
C MET A 82 7.07 4.74 8.39
N VAL A 83 6.05 5.33 7.79
CA VAL A 83 4.88 4.63 7.26
C VAL A 83 5.15 4.31 5.81
N LEU A 84 5.03 3.04 5.44
CA LEU A 84 5.33 2.53 4.12
C LEU A 84 4.07 1.84 3.57
N SER A 85 3.60 2.21 2.37
CA SER A 85 2.37 1.65 1.80
C SER A 85 2.40 1.62 0.27
N GLN A 86 1.65 0.70 -0.34
CA GLN A 86 1.20 0.87 -1.72
C GLN A 86 0.06 1.91 -1.69
N CYS A 87 0.36 3.17 -2.02
CA CYS A 87 -0.65 4.22 -1.90
C CYS A 87 -1.74 3.99 -2.96
N LEU A 88 -2.97 3.77 -2.52
CA LEU A 88 -4.09 3.54 -3.40
C LEU A 88 -4.56 4.86 -4.01
N VAL A 89 -5.22 4.80 -5.16
CA VAL A 89 -5.87 5.99 -5.75
C VAL A 89 -6.88 6.61 -4.77
N SER A 90 -7.58 5.79 -3.99
CA SER A 90 -8.52 6.24 -2.96
C SER A 90 -7.86 6.97 -1.78
N ASP A 91 -6.55 6.85 -1.60
CA ASP A 91 -5.80 7.55 -0.55
C ASP A 91 -5.40 8.97 -0.97
N LYS A 92 -5.44 9.26 -2.28
CA LYS A 92 -4.96 10.52 -2.85
C LYS A 92 -6.12 11.41 -3.29
N LEU A 93 -6.46 12.38 -2.45
CA LEU A 93 -7.13 13.61 -2.87
C LEU A 93 -6.07 14.65 -3.24
N SER A 94 -6.27 15.34 -4.36
CA SER A 94 -5.36 16.40 -4.82
C SER A 94 -3.88 15.99 -4.87
N HIS A 95 -3.60 14.74 -5.27
CA HIS A 95 -2.25 14.15 -5.37
C HIS A 95 -1.45 14.04 -4.06
N GLN A 96 -2.08 14.26 -2.90
CA GLN A 96 -1.43 14.08 -1.60
C GLN A 96 -1.79 12.72 -1.00
N PRO A 97 -0.83 11.86 -0.63
CA PRO A 97 -1.13 10.56 -0.03
C PRO A 97 -1.81 10.73 1.32
N PHE A 98 -2.70 9.80 1.65
CA PHE A 98 -3.46 9.78 2.90
C PHE A 98 -4.21 11.10 3.18
N SER A 99 -4.79 11.70 2.16
CA SER A 99 -5.64 12.90 2.29
C SER A 99 -7.14 12.57 2.34
N GLY A 100 -7.52 11.35 1.94
CA GLY A 100 -8.89 10.84 2.00
C GLY A 100 -9.31 10.26 3.37
N LYS A 101 -10.38 9.46 3.38
CA LYS A 101 -10.93 8.80 4.59
C LYS A 101 -9.91 7.86 5.26
N SER A 102 -9.12 7.15 4.46
CA SER A 102 -8.02 6.30 4.92
C SER A 102 -6.98 7.10 5.71
N GLY A 103 -6.68 8.31 5.27
CA GLY A 103 -5.76 9.22 5.93
C GLY A 103 -6.27 9.80 7.25
N VAL A 104 -7.58 10.01 7.37
CA VAL A 104 -8.21 10.34 8.66
C VAL A 104 -8.01 9.21 9.66
N LEU A 105 -8.21 7.96 9.23
CA LEU A 105 -7.97 6.79 10.07
C LEU A 105 -6.48 6.61 10.40
N LEU A 106 -5.59 6.78 9.43
CA LEU A 106 -4.14 6.71 9.65
C LEU A 106 -3.68 7.72 10.70
N ARG A 107 -4.17 8.96 10.64
CA ARG A 107 -3.91 9.98 11.68
C ARG A 107 -4.36 9.50 13.06
N GLY A 108 -5.54 8.93 13.18
CA GLY A 108 -6.02 8.34 14.44
C GLY A 108 -5.14 7.19 14.94
N MET A 109 -4.67 6.33 14.03
CA MET A 109 -3.76 5.22 14.35
C MET A 109 -2.41 5.71 14.87
N LEU A 110 -1.79 6.68 14.20
CA LEU A 110 -0.52 7.27 14.62
C LEU A 110 -0.68 8.05 15.94
N HIS A 111 -1.74 8.83 16.06
CA HIS A 111 -2.01 9.61 17.27
C HIS A 111 -2.19 8.69 18.50
N ALA A 112 -2.82 7.53 18.33
CA ALA A 112 -2.99 6.55 19.40
C ALA A 112 -1.66 5.96 19.93
N ILE A 113 -0.60 6.01 19.13
CA ILE A 113 0.76 5.62 19.55
C ILE A 113 1.68 6.81 19.84
N GLY A 114 1.14 8.03 19.87
CA GLY A 114 1.85 9.25 20.26
C GLY A 114 2.61 9.95 19.13
N HIS A 115 2.27 9.69 17.87
CA HIS A 115 2.86 10.34 16.70
C HIS A 115 1.82 11.15 15.92
N ASP A 116 2.20 12.34 15.44
CA ASP A 116 1.43 13.04 14.39
C ASP A 116 1.88 12.56 13.01
N LEU A 117 1.01 12.71 12.00
CA LEU A 117 1.36 12.49 10.60
C LEU A 117 2.51 13.41 10.15
N ALA A 118 2.65 14.60 10.75
CA ALA A 118 3.76 15.51 10.48
C ALA A 118 5.12 15.00 11.01
N ASP A 119 5.10 14.17 12.06
CA ASP A 119 6.31 13.67 12.74
C ASP A 119 6.80 12.32 12.20
N VAL A 120 6.10 11.76 11.22
CA VAL A 120 6.48 10.51 10.56
C VAL A 120 6.98 10.78 9.15
N LEU A 121 7.81 9.86 8.67
CA LEU A 121 8.16 9.79 7.26
C LEU A 121 7.12 8.92 6.54
N ILE A 122 6.61 9.34 5.39
CA ILE A 122 5.66 8.55 4.59
C ILE A 122 6.35 8.17 3.30
N GLY A 123 6.47 6.87 3.00
CA GLY A 123 6.95 6.36 1.73
C GLY A 123 5.88 5.56 0.99
N GLU A 124 5.93 5.66 -0.34
CA GLU A 124 5.04 4.95 -1.24
C GLU A 124 5.82 3.84 -1.99
N LEU A 125 5.32 2.61 -1.92
CA LEU A 125 5.81 1.51 -2.75
C LEU A 125 5.26 1.68 -4.16
N ASP A 126 6.16 1.53 -5.12
CA ASP A 126 5.80 1.44 -6.52
C ASP A 126 5.57 -0.02 -6.96
N THR A 127 4.93 -0.19 -8.12
CA THR A 127 4.79 -1.54 -8.71
C THR A 127 6.15 -2.09 -9.16
N PRO A 128 6.34 -3.43 -9.24
CA PRO A 128 7.64 -4.09 -9.49
C PRO A 128 8.31 -3.81 -10.86
N HIS A 129 7.92 -2.76 -11.59
CA HIS A 129 8.44 -2.42 -12.92
C HIS A 129 8.88 -0.96 -13.07
N THR A 130 8.86 -0.14 -12.01
CA THR A 130 9.21 1.28 -12.09
C THR A 130 10.66 1.53 -11.67
N HIS A 131 11.45 2.29 -12.44
CA HIS A 131 12.81 2.67 -12.05
C HIS A 131 12.78 3.65 -10.86
N GLY A 132 13.29 3.24 -9.70
CA GLY A 132 13.32 4.09 -8.49
C GLY A 132 14.40 3.67 -7.49
N LYS A 133 14.58 4.46 -6.44
CA LYS A 133 15.62 4.18 -5.42
C LYS A 133 15.18 3.05 -4.51
N LYS A 134 16.08 2.12 -4.24
CA LYS A 134 15.83 0.99 -3.33
C LYS A 134 15.48 1.52 -1.94
N LEU A 135 14.58 0.84 -1.21
CA LEU A 135 14.20 1.26 0.15
C LEU A 135 15.43 1.43 1.05
N SER A 136 16.39 0.50 0.98
CA SER A 136 17.65 0.57 1.72
C SER A 136 18.45 1.85 1.45
N GLU A 137 18.51 2.31 0.20
CA GLU A 137 19.18 3.56 -0.19
C GLU A 137 18.41 4.80 0.30
N HIS A 138 17.08 4.71 0.39
CA HIS A 138 16.26 5.82 0.83
C HIS A 138 16.29 6.02 2.35
N ILE A 139 16.37 4.93 3.11
CA ILE A 139 16.46 4.99 4.58
C ILE A 139 17.89 5.18 5.07
N ALA A 140 18.89 4.98 4.21
CA ALA A 140 20.29 5.17 4.55
C ALA A 140 20.55 6.58 5.10
N GLY A 141 21.17 6.65 6.28
CA GLY A 141 21.49 7.91 6.97
C GLY A 141 20.31 8.61 7.64
N LYS A 142 19.09 8.07 7.57
CA LYS A 142 17.94 8.59 8.32
C LYS A 142 17.93 8.01 9.74
N PRO A 143 17.49 8.76 10.76
CA PRO A 143 17.43 8.31 12.15
C PRO A 143 16.25 7.36 12.43
N LEU A 144 15.81 6.61 11.41
CA LEU A 144 14.68 5.70 11.51
C LEU A 144 15.00 4.56 12.47
N ARG A 145 14.03 4.21 13.30
CA ARG A 145 14.08 3.08 14.23
C ARG A 145 13.10 1.98 13.84
N ALA A 146 11.97 2.36 13.25
CA ALA A 146 10.97 1.41 12.83
C ALA A 146 10.23 1.85 11.55
N ILE A 147 9.74 0.86 10.81
CA ILE A 147 8.88 1.01 9.65
C ILE A 147 7.55 0.32 9.93
N LEU A 148 6.44 1.02 9.73
CA LEU A 148 5.09 0.46 9.67
C LEU A 148 4.73 0.20 8.20
N PHE A 149 4.74 -1.06 7.78
CA PHE A 149 4.34 -1.46 6.45
C PHE A 149 2.85 -1.80 6.39
N LEU A 150 2.10 -0.98 5.64
CA LEU A 150 0.66 -1.09 5.49
C LEU A 150 0.34 -1.88 4.21
N VAL A 151 -0.31 -3.03 4.40
CA VAL A 151 -0.70 -3.93 3.30
C VAL A 151 -2.18 -3.80 3.04
N ASP A 152 -2.53 -3.38 1.82
CA ASP A 152 -3.92 -3.40 1.36
C ASP A 152 -4.25 -4.81 0.87
N LEU A 153 -5.45 -5.27 1.23
CA LEU A 153 -5.92 -6.61 0.92
C LEU A 153 -7.32 -6.51 0.32
N PRO A 154 -7.68 -7.37 -0.65
CA PRO A 154 -9.07 -7.50 -1.06
C PRO A 154 -9.93 -7.96 0.13
N VAL A 155 -11.22 -7.66 0.09
CA VAL A 155 -12.17 -7.99 1.18
C VAL A 155 -12.16 -9.49 1.49
N ASP A 156 -12.02 -10.31 0.45
CA ASP A 156 -12.05 -11.78 0.54
C ASP A 156 -10.65 -12.41 0.58
N ALA A 157 -9.61 -11.64 0.91
CA ALA A 157 -8.24 -12.13 0.96
C ALA A 157 -8.06 -13.25 1.99
N ASP A 158 -7.25 -14.25 1.64
CA ASP A 158 -6.72 -15.18 2.63
C ASP A 158 -5.73 -14.45 3.54
N LEU A 159 -6.10 -14.32 4.81
CA LEU A 159 -5.30 -13.61 5.81
C LEU A 159 -4.13 -14.45 6.34
N ALA A 160 -3.98 -15.72 5.94
CA ALA A 160 -2.92 -16.60 6.44
C ALA A 160 -1.51 -16.02 6.25
N LEU A 161 -1.27 -15.32 5.14
CA LEU A 161 -0.02 -14.63 4.86
C LEU A 161 0.22 -13.47 5.83
N LEU A 162 -0.78 -12.60 5.96
CA LEU A 162 -0.69 -11.42 6.81
C LEU A 162 -0.61 -11.78 8.29
N ASP A 163 -1.38 -12.77 8.74
CA ASP A 163 -1.36 -13.27 10.13
C ASP A 163 -0.01 -13.89 10.51
N ARG A 164 0.78 -14.38 9.54
CA ARG A 164 2.15 -14.86 9.76
C ARG A 164 3.20 -13.75 9.80
N LEU A 165 2.92 -12.59 9.23
CA LEU A 165 3.86 -11.44 9.19
C LEU A 165 3.60 -10.46 10.34
N ARG A 166 2.33 -10.30 10.71
CA ARG A 166 1.89 -9.43 11.81
C ARG A 166 2.33 -9.96 13.17
N GLY A 167 2.29 -9.07 14.18
CA GLY A 167 2.60 -9.42 15.56
C GLY A 167 4.09 -9.69 15.86
N ARG A 168 4.98 -9.67 14.86
CA ARG A 168 6.44 -9.76 15.02
C ARG A 168 7.15 -8.57 14.39
N ALA A 169 8.30 -8.22 14.94
CA ALA A 169 9.23 -7.27 14.32
C ALA A 169 10.13 -8.03 13.34
N LEU A 170 10.11 -7.64 12.07
CA LEU A 170 10.99 -8.17 11.04
C LEU A 170 12.25 -7.28 10.97
N ALA A 171 13.43 -7.87 11.01
CA ALA A 171 14.67 -7.10 10.89
C ALA A 171 14.93 -6.77 9.42
N MET A 172 15.26 -5.51 9.13
CA MET A 172 15.85 -5.14 7.84
C MET A 172 17.28 -5.65 7.77
N PRO A 173 17.70 -6.31 6.66
CA PRO A 173 19.10 -6.67 6.45
C PRO A 173 20.01 -5.46 6.60
N ASP A 174 21.15 -5.65 7.28
CA ASP A 174 22.19 -4.64 7.48
C ASP A 174 21.70 -3.33 8.13
N SER A 175 20.58 -3.38 8.87
CA SER A 175 20.00 -2.23 9.54
C SER A 175 19.44 -2.59 10.92
N HIS A 176 19.45 -1.61 11.82
CA HIS A 176 18.81 -1.70 13.13
C HIS A 176 17.31 -1.39 13.08
N ILE A 177 16.79 -1.09 11.88
CA ILE A 177 15.40 -0.73 11.65
C ILE A 177 14.52 -1.98 11.69
N ALA A 178 13.51 -1.96 12.56
CA ALA A 178 12.50 -3.00 12.65
C ALA A 178 11.30 -2.68 11.76
N VAL A 179 10.79 -3.67 11.03
CA VAL A 179 9.61 -3.56 10.18
C VAL A 179 8.45 -4.28 10.84
N HIS A 180 7.37 -3.55 11.07
CA HIS A 180 6.09 -4.08 11.54
C HIS A 180 5.10 -4.05 10.39
N VAL A 181 4.50 -5.20 10.09
CA VAL A 181 3.45 -5.30 9.07
C VAL A 181 2.09 -5.10 9.74
N SER A 182 1.20 -4.35 9.10
CA SER A 182 -0.19 -4.21 9.55
C SER A 182 -1.15 -3.99 8.37
N TYR A 183 -2.44 -3.93 8.67
CA TYR A 183 -3.49 -3.68 7.70
C TYR A 183 -3.45 -2.25 7.20
N HIS A 184 -3.71 -2.08 5.90
CA HIS A 184 -3.94 -0.76 5.34
C HIS A 184 -5.22 -0.11 5.90
N PRO A 185 -5.24 1.22 6.16
CA PRO A 185 -6.41 1.91 6.68
C PRO A 185 -7.65 1.75 5.80
N ASN A 186 -7.50 1.67 4.47
CA ASN A 186 -8.60 1.42 3.55
C ASN A 186 -9.31 0.09 3.86
N TYR A 187 -8.54 -0.99 4.05
CA TYR A 187 -9.08 -2.29 4.47
C TYR A 187 -9.82 -2.21 5.81
N LEU A 188 -9.27 -1.47 6.79
CA LEU A 188 -9.86 -1.32 8.12
C LEU A 188 -11.16 -0.51 8.15
N LEU A 189 -11.39 0.36 7.16
CA LEU A 189 -12.66 1.09 7.01
C LEU A 189 -13.78 0.14 6.62
N SER A 190 -13.50 -0.82 5.73
CA SER A 190 -14.46 -1.85 5.29
C SER A 190 -14.56 -3.02 6.28
N ASN A 191 -13.53 -3.26 7.09
CA ASN A 191 -13.44 -4.41 8.02
C ASN A 191 -13.13 -3.97 9.47
N PRO A 192 -14.09 -3.40 10.21
CA PRO A 192 -13.86 -2.89 11.57
C PRO A 192 -13.36 -3.94 12.56
N MET A 193 -13.69 -5.22 12.36
CA MET A 193 -13.23 -6.33 13.21
C MET A 193 -11.70 -6.52 13.19
N ALA A 194 -11.03 -6.11 12.10
CA ALA A 194 -9.58 -6.17 12.01
C ALA A 194 -8.86 -5.06 12.81
N LYS A 195 -9.57 -4.02 13.29
CA LYS A 195 -8.95 -2.90 14.03
C LYS A 195 -8.30 -3.34 15.34
N ALA A 196 -8.87 -4.32 16.03
CA ALA A 196 -8.28 -4.87 17.26
C ALA A 196 -6.92 -5.51 16.99
N ARG A 197 -6.79 -6.19 15.85
CA ARG A 197 -5.53 -6.79 15.38
C ARG A 197 -4.54 -5.69 14.97
N ALA A 198 -4.96 -4.71 14.16
CA ALA A 198 -4.13 -3.57 13.79
C ALA A 198 -3.58 -2.82 15.03
N TRP A 199 -4.41 -2.65 16.06
CA TRP A 199 -3.99 -2.04 17.32
C TRP A 199 -2.88 -2.83 18.04
N GLN A 200 -2.89 -4.16 17.96
CA GLN A 200 -1.80 -4.97 18.52
C GLN A 200 -0.47 -4.69 17.80
N ASP A 201 -0.50 -4.53 16.47
CA ASP A 201 0.71 -4.22 15.69
C ASP A 201 1.24 -2.83 16.04
N LEU A 202 0.34 -1.84 16.17
CA LEU A 202 0.71 -0.47 16.55
C LEU A 202 1.34 -0.41 17.95
N LYS A 203 0.83 -1.17 18.92
CA LYS A 203 1.46 -1.28 20.24
C LYS A 203 2.85 -1.92 20.18
N ALA A 204 3.02 -2.96 19.37
CA ALA A 204 4.33 -3.59 19.19
C ALA A 204 5.34 -2.61 18.55
N LEU A 205 4.90 -1.84 17.55
CA LEU A 205 5.68 -0.76 16.95
C LEU A 205 6.06 0.30 17.99
N GLN A 206 5.10 0.75 18.80
CA GLN A 206 5.35 1.74 19.87
C GLN A 206 6.38 1.24 20.89
N GLN A 207 6.30 -0.02 21.29
CA GLN A 207 7.29 -0.64 22.19
C GLN A 207 8.70 -0.65 21.57
N GLN A 208 8.81 -0.93 20.27
CA GLN A 208 10.08 -0.91 19.55
C GLN A 208 10.70 0.49 19.47
N ILE A 209 9.88 1.52 19.35
CA ILE A 209 10.31 2.93 19.34
C ILE A 209 10.61 3.43 20.77
N GLY A 210 9.91 2.92 21.78
CA GLY A 210 10.09 3.32 23.18
C GLY A 210 11.24 2.60 23.90
N ALA A 211 11.65 1.42 23.44
CA ALA A 211 12.78 0.68 24.02
C ALA A 211 14.09 1.41 23.73
N VAL A 212 14.59 2.17 24.71
CA VAL A 212 15.90 2.85 24.71
C VAL A 212 16.82 2.14 25.69
#